data_AF-A0A7H4PH05-F1
#
_entry.id   AF-A0A7H4PH05-F1
#
_cell.length_a   1.000
_cell.length_b   1.000
_cell.length_c   1.000
_cell.angle_alpha   90.00
_cell.angle_beta   90.00
_cell.angle_gamma   90.00
#
_symmetry.space_group_name_H-M   'P 1'
#
loop_
_entity.id
_entity.type
_entity.pdbx_description
1 polymer ?
#
loop_
_entity_poly.entity_id
_entity_poly.type
_entity_poly.pdbx_seq_one_letter_code
_entity_poly.pdbx_strand_id
1 'polypeptide(L)'
;MGKGTEEGCAEHKALHCVFPAGCAVVAAVCVEEIEDAQWRDLGMPETLWVCRVKEFGPLIVSIDTHGNNLFEQNKVIFNQRKEIVADEICQNVSFIK
;
A
#
# COMPACT_ATOMS: atom_id res chain seq x y z
N MET A 1 0.05 1.67 6.85
CA MET A 1 -0.99 2.47 7.53
C MET A 1 -1.28 1.81 8.87
N GLY A 2 -1.34 2.60 9.95
CA GLY A 2 -1.47 2.09 11.33
C GLY A 2 -2.87 2.27 11.90
N LYS A 3 -2.99 2.11 13.22
CA LYS A 3 -4.25 2.12 13.98
C LYS A 3 -5.22 3.26 13.65
N GLY A 4 -4.72 4.50 13.54
CA GLY A 4 -5.60 5.64 13.21
C GLY A 4 -6.26 5.54 11.83
N THR A 5 -5.64 4.88 10.86
CA THR A 5 -6.25 4.61 9.55
C THR A 5 -7.31 3.51 9.66
N GLU A 6 -7.08 2.49 10.48
CA GLU A 6 -8.06 1.42 10.74
C GLU A 6 -9.34 1.95 11.37
N GLU A 7 -9.19 2.79 12.39
CA GLU A 7 -10.28 3.49 13.06
C GLU A 7 -11.06 4.35 12.06
N GLY A 8 -10.35 5.18 11.29
CA GLY A 8 -10.97 6.01 10.26
C GLY A 8 -11.75 5.20 9.20
N CYS A 9 -11.21 4.06 8.75
CA CYS A 9 -11.91 3.16 7.83
C CYS A 9 -13.22 2.61 8.41
N ALA A 10 -13.21 2.18 9.68
CA ALA A 10 -14.38 1.63 10.35
C ALA A 10 -15.47 2.70 10.63
N GLU A 11 -15.05 3.87 11.12
CA GLU A 11 -15.92 4.99 11.50
C GLU A 11 -16.54 5.68 10.29
N HIS A 12 -15.74 5.97 9.26
CA HIS A 12 -16.17 6.76 8.10
C HIS A 12 -16.57 5.91 6.88
N LYS A 13 -16.63 4.58 7.03
CA LYS A 13 -16.98 3.63 5.95
C LYS A 13 -16.08 3.78 4.72
N ALA A 14 -14.77 3.86 4.96
CA ALA A 14 -13.76 3.91 3.93
C ALA A 14 -12.99 2.60 3.82
N LEU A 15 -12.48 2.29 2.62
CA LEU A 15 -11.61 1.15 2.37
C LEU A 15 -10.20 1.66 2.06
N HIS A 16 -9.18 0.98 2.60
CA HIS A 16 -7.81 1.17 2.16
C HIS A 16 -7.43 0.06 1.19
N CYS A 17 -7.21 0.43 -0.06
CA CYS A 17 -6.80 -0.49 -1.11
C CYS A 17 -5.33 -0.30 -1.46
N VAL A 18 -4.64 -1.41 -1.72
CA VAL A 18 -3.25 -1.41 -2.16
C VAL A 18 -3.18 -1.84 -3.60
N PHE A 19 -2.43 -1.07 -4.38
CA PHE A 19 -2.01 -1.42 -5.73
C PHE A 19 -0.62 -2.06 -5.68
N PRO A 20 -0.32 -3.08 -6.52
CA PRO A 20 0.99 -3.72 -6.54
C PRO A 20 2.15 -2.73 -6.78
N ALA A 21 3.15 -2.76 -5.90
CA ALA A 21 4.35 -1.93 -6.04
C ALA A 21 5.16 -2.33 -7.28
N GLY A 22 5.78 -1.34 -7.94
CA GLY A 22 6.60 -1.57 -9.15
C GLY A 22 5.80 -1.66 -10.46
N CYS A 23 4.46 -1.54 -10.42
CA CYS A 23 3.60 -1.67 -11.59
C CYS A 23 3.01 -0.33 -12.08
N ALA A 24 3.74 0.79 -11.92
CA ALA A 24 3.22 2.13 -12.22
C ALA A 24 2.74 2.29 -13.67
N VAL A 25 3.44 1.70 -14.64
CA VAL A 25 3.04 1.74 -16.06
C VAL A 25 1.73 0.99 -16.30
N VAL A 26 1.48 -0.11 -15.57
CA VAL A 26 0.22 -0.86 -15.64
C VAL A 26 -0.94 -0.03 -15.08
N ALA A 27 -0.73 0.70 -13.98
CA ALA A 27 -1.73 1.65 -13.49
C ALA A 27 -1.98 2.78 -14.49
N ALA A 28 -0.93 3.30 -15.13
CA ALA A 28 -1.03 4.43 -16.05
C ALA A 28 -1.86 4.10 -17.30
N VAL A 29 -1.80 2.86 -17.83
CA VAL A 29 -2.62 2.47 -18.99
C VAL A 29 -4.12 2.39 -18.70
N CYS A 30 -4.51 2.34 -17.42
CA CYS A 30 -5.91 2.38 -17.00
C CYS A 30 -6.47 3.82 -16.94
N VAL A 31 -5.62 4.85 -17.05
CA VAL A 31 -6.04 6.25 -17.06
C VAL A 31 -6.48 6.64 -18.46
N GLU A 32 -7.76 6.95 -18.64
CA GLU A 32 -8.32 7.35 -19.93
C GLU A 32 -8.15 8.85 -20.18
N GLU A 33 -8.28 9.68 -19.15
CA GLU A 33 -8.15 11.13 -19.26
C GLU A 33 -7.72 11.78 -17.93
N ILE A 34 -6.94 12.86 -18.04
CA ILE A 34 -6.70 13.80 -16.95
C ILE A 34 -7.77 14.88 -17.03
N GLU A 35 -8.75 14.85 -16.14
CA GLU A 35 -9.91 15.76 -16.16
C GLU A 35 -9.58 17.11 -15.50
N ASP A 36 -8.68 17.14 -14.51
CA ASP A 36 -8.27 18.34 -13.81
C ASP A 36 -6.90 18.18 -13.12
N ALA A 37 -6.25 19.31 -12.79
CA ALA A 37 -4.97 19.35 -12.09
C ALA A 37 -4.90 20.57 -11.15
N GLN A 38 -4.97 20.30 -9.84
CA GLN A 38 -4.97 21.32 -8.77
C GLN A 38 -3.62 21.35 -8.03
N TRP A 39 -3.24 22.50 -7.47
CA TRP A 39 -1.99 22.70 -6.71
C TRP A 39 -0.71 22.37 -7.49
N ARG A 40 -0.66 22.81 -8.76
CA ARG A 40 0.44 22.51 -9.70
C ARG A 40 1.80 23.07 -9.27
N ASP A 41 1.79 24.05 -8.37
CA ASP A 41 2.97 24.65 -7.77
C ASP A 41 3.76 23.67 -6.87
N LEU A 42 3.12 22.60 -6.38
CA LEU A 42 3.78 21.52 -5.64
C LEU A 42 4.68 20.62 -6.52
N GLY A 43 4.60 20.78 -7.85
CA GLY A 43 5.35 20.00 -8.83
C GLY A 43 4.58 18.77 -9.33
N MET A 44 5.06 18.21 -10.44
CA MET A 44 4.40 17.08 -11.15
C MET A 44 4.00 15.89 -10.24
N PRO A 45 4.86 15.37 -9.34
CA PRO A 45 4.49 14.21 -8.51
C PRO A 45 3.52 14.52 -7.35
N GLU A 46 3.42 15.78 -6.91
CA GLU A 46 2.61 16.20 -5.76
C GLU A 46 1.35 17.00 -6.15
N THR A 47 1.14 17.21 -7.45
CA THR A 47 -0.08 17.83 -8.00
C THR A 47 -1.28 16.93 -7.69
N LEU A 48 -2.42 17.53 -7.31
CA LEU A 48 -3.67 16.80 -7.15
C LEU A 48 -4.30 16.58 -8.54
N TRP A 49 -4.08 15.39 -9.09
CA TRP A 49 -4.60 14.96 -10.38
C TRP A 49 -6.00 14.36 -10.25
N VAL A 50 -6.96 14.85 -11.03
CA VAL A 50 -8.27 14.21 -11.19
C VAL A 50 -8.22 13.35 -12.45
N CYS A 51 -8.20 12.03 -12.24
CA CYS A 51 -8.04 11.05 -13.31
C CYS A 51 -9.35 10.30 -13.55
N ARG A 52 -9.81 10.29 -14.80
CA ARG A 52 -10.80 9.31 -15.25
C ARG A 52 -10.09 8.00 -15.58
N VAL A 53 -10.55 6.92 -14.95
CA VAL A 53 -9.94 5.60 -15.09
C VAL A 53 -10.96 4.55 -15.49
N LYS A 54 -10.50 3.54 -16.21
CA LYS A 54 -11.30 2.36 -16.57
C LYS A 54 -10.58 1.10 -16.13
N GLU A 55 -11.30 0.23 -15.42
CA GLU A 55 -10.78 -1.03 -14.90
C GLU A 55 -9.46 -0.89 -14.11
N PHE A 56 -9.35 0.19 -13.32
CA PHE A 56 -8.16 0.46 -12.53
C PHE A 56 -7.93 -0.62 -11.47
N GLY A 57 -6.88 -1.41 -11.65
CA GLY A 57 -6.57 -2.50 -10.74
C GLY A 57 -5.42 -3.40 -11.23
N PRO A 58 -5.13 -4.47 -10.50
CA PRO A 58 -5.90 -4.98 -9.35
C PRO A 58 -5.73 -4.11 -8.09
N LEU A 59 -6.80 -4.02 -7.29
CA LEU A 59 -6.81 -3.38 -5.98
C LEU A 59 -7.10 -4.41 -4.90
N ILE A 60 -6.23 -4.50 -3.90
CA ILE A 60 -6.39 -5.41 -2.77
C ILE A 60 -6.92 -4.61 -1.58
N VAL A 61 -8.11 -4.96 -1.08
CA VAL A 61 -8.62 -4.40 0.18
C VAL A 61 -7.70 -4.88 1.30
N SER A 62 -6.94 -3.94 1.85
CA SER A 62 -5.94 -4.22 2.88
C SER A 62 -6.36 -3.72 4.26
N ILE A 63 -7.26 -2.73 4.30
CA ILE A 63 -8.00 -2.38 5.52
C ILE A 63 -9.48 -2.25 5.12
N ASP A 64 -10.35 -2.95 5.85
CA ASP A 64 -11.79 -2.93 5.63
C ASP A 64 -12.54 -2.05 6.64
N THR A 65 -13.86 -1.97 6.50
CA THR A 65 -14.73 -1.19 7.39
C THR A 65 -15.08 -1.92 8.71
N HIS A 66 -14.48 -3.07 8.97
CA HIS A 66 -14.74 -3.92 10.13
C HIS A 66 -13.56 -3.94 11.12
N GLY A 67 -12.52 -3.14 10.87
CA GLY A 67 -11.33 -3.07 11.70
C GLY A 67 -10.29 -4.14 11.36
N ASN A 68 -10.41 -4.83 10.22
CA ASN A 68 -9.38 -5.75 9.79
C ASN A 68 -8.27 -4.99 9.05
N ASN A 69 -7.01 -5.27 9.42
CA ASN A 69 -5.83 -4.81 8.71
C ASN A 69 -4.96 -6.01 8.31
N LEU A 70 -4.90 -6.27 7.00
CA LEU A 70 -4.15 -7.38 6.41
C LEU A 70 -2.65 -7.30 6.74
N PHE A 71 -2.07 -6.11 6.82
CA PHE A 71 -0.65 -5.94 7.10
C PHE A 71 -0.32 -6.25 8.55
N GLU A 72 -1.12 -5.77 9.50
CA GLU A 72 -0.89 -6.03 10.92
C GLU A 72 -1.11 -7.51 11.27
N GLN A 73 -2.14 -8.15 10.68
CA GLN A 73 -2.35 -9.59 10.81
C GLN A 73 -1.16 -10.39 10.27
N ASN A 74 -0.71 -10.07 9.06
CA ASN A 74 0.42 -10.76 8.45
C ASN A 74 1.74 -10.52 9.17
N LYS A 75 1.95 -9.33 9.74
CA LYS A 75 3.16 -8.96 10.48
C LYS A 75 3.40 -9.88 11.67
N VAL A 76 2.35 -10.36 12.35
CA VAL A 76 2.47 -11.35 13.43
C VAL A 76 3.11 -12.64 12.88
N ILE A 77 2.57 -13.19 11.80
CA ILE A 77 3.05 -14.42 11.16
C ILE A 77 4.46 -14.23 10.60
N PHE A 78 4.73 -13.08 9.96
CA PHE A 78 6.04 -12.78 9.40
C PHE A 78 7.10 -12.64 10.47
N ASN A 79 6.81 -12.01 11.61
CA ASN A 79 7.78 -11.90 12.70
C ASN A 79 8.12 -13.27 13.29
N GLN A 80 7.13 -14.15 13.48
CA GLN A 80 7.38 -15.53 13.93
C GLN A 80 8.32 -16.29 12.99
N ARG A 81 8.06 -16.20 11.67
CA ARG A 81 8.92 -16.85 10.65
C ARG A 81 10.30 -16.20 10.56
N LYS A 82 10.35 -14.88 10.66
CA LYS A 82 11.59 -14.10 10.61
C LYS A 82 12.53 -14.52 11.72
N GLU A 83 12.06 -14.70 12.94
CA GLU A 83 12.90 -15.11 14.07
C GLU A 83 13.55 -16.48 13.82
N ILE A 84 12.79 -17.46 13.33
CA ILE A 84 13.30 -18.80 13.01
C ILE A 84 14.42 -18.74 11.96
N VAL A 85 14.24 -17.94 10.92
CA VAL A 85 15.18 -17.87 9.79
C VAL A 85 16.35 -16.91 10.06
N ALA A 86 16.17 -15.92 10.94
CA ALA A 86 17.20 -14.94 11.26
C ALA A 86 18.44 -15.61 11.84
N ASP A 87 18.27 -16.57 12.76
CA ASP A 87 19.39 -17.29 13.38
C ASP A 87 20.22 -18.06 12.33
N GLU A 88 19.57 -18.69 11.36
CA GLU A 88 20.22 -19.38 10.26
C GLU A 88 20.99 -18.41 9.34
N ILE A 89 20.35 -17.29 8.96
CA ILE A 89 21.00 -16.29 8.12
C ILE A 89 22.21 -15.69 8.85
N CYS A 90 22.09 -15.35 10.14
CA CYS A 90 23.16 -14.77 10.95
C CYS A 90 24.41 -15.64 11.00
N GLN A 91 24.27 -16.97 11.03
CA GLN A 91 25.42 -17.89 10.94
C GLN A 91 26.16 -17.73 9.60
N ASN A 92 25.41 -17.61 8.50
CA ASN A 92 25.95 -17.50 7.16
C ASN A 92 26.52 -16.12 6.82
N VAL A 93 26.11 -15.06 7.51
CA VAL A 93 26.62 -13.68 7.28
C VAL A 93 27.54 -13.17 8.40
N SER A 94 28.04 -14.07 9.24
CA SER A 94 28.90 -13.75 10.40
C SER A 94 30.23 -13.04 10.04
N PHE A 95 30.62 -13.03 8.76
CA PHE A 95 31.78 -12.30 8.25
C PHE A 95 31.51 -10.81 7.97
N ILE A 96 30.25 -10.37 7.95
CA ILE A 96 29.85 -8.97 7.79
C ILE A 96 29.91 -8.30 9.19
N LYS A 97 30.86 -7.38 9.37
CA LYS A 97 31.05 -6.59 10.60
C LYS A 97 30.22 -5.31 10.61
#